data_AF-A0A653DFF0-F1
#
_entry.id   AF-A0A653DFF0-F1
#
_cell.length_a   1.000
_cell.length_b   1.000
_cell.length_c   1.000
_cell.angle_alpha   90.00
_cell.angle_beta   90.00
_cell.angle_gamma   90.00
#
_symmetry.space_group_name_H-M   'P 1'
#
loop_
_entity.id
_entity.type
_entity.pdbx_description
1 polymer ?
#
loop_
_entity_poly.entity_id
_entity_poly.type
_entity_poly.pdbx_seq_one_letter_code
_entity_poly.pdbx_strand_id
1 'polypeptide(L)'
;MDTEECCKALMVKALYSYKRINNDELTFKKGDIITVSQKGNLDGWWEGILNGEKGWFPSNYVKEITSQQNQYKSIVLKDLVDSEKFYVEELENLISNYLQPLKKTRILTEDQYKQLTSNIKEIVELHQHLLDLVEAELKKHGKQQRLGRLFLQWAPKIQKAHQFYCSLHPRAVCILDIFRDDLTKFMESRGAACPGILVLTTMLSKPFRRLDRYTGILRELEKHMETEHLDNGDIQKSVNIYRDIAVTCATIRRQKELELQVLTGPICGWEGPSLTTLGDILHMSLVTFKTHYRYLLLFPTTLVILSVNHAEKYS
;
A
#
# COMPACT_ATOMS: atom_id res chain seq x y z
N MET A 1 33.27 17.51 35.96
CA MET A 1 33.36 16.07 36.23
C MET A 1 32.76 15.38 35.03
N ASP A 2 33.69 15.07 34.14
CA ASP A 2 33.72 14.09 33.06
C ASP A 2 32.42 13.39 32.66
N THR A 3 32.13 13.62 31.39
CA THR A 3 31.27 12.89 30.47
C THR A 3 31.50 11.39 30.54
N GLU A 4 30.51 10.65 31.03
CA GLU A 4 30.36 9.22 30.75
C GLU A 4 29.89 9.07 29.30
N GLU A 5 30.85 9.14 28.39
CA GLU A 5 30.70 8.72 27.01
C GLU A 5 30.49 7.20 27.04
N CYS A 6 29.23 6.77 27.05
CA CYS A 6 28.84 5.37 26.96
C CYS A 6 29.39 4.83 25.63
N CYS A 7 30.60 4.27 25.68
CA CYS A 7 31.26 3.64 24.54
C CYS A 7 30.27 2.65 23.92
N LYS A 8 29.80 2.97 22.71
CA LYS A 8 28.92 2.10 21.92
C LYS A 8 29.60 0.74 21.80
N ALA A 9 29.12 -0.25 22.56
CA ALA A 9 29.62 -1.60 22.48
C ALA A 9 29.39 -2.12 21.05
N LEU A 10 30.48 -2.40 20.33
CA LEU A 10 30.41 -2.95 18.99
C LEU A 10 29.92 -4.40 19.10
N MET A 11 28.80 -4.72 18.47
CA MET A 11 28.29 -6.09 18.43
C MET A 11 28.48 -6.68 17.04
N VAL A 12 28.76 -7.97 16.98
CA VAL A 12 28.95 -8.70 15.73
C VAL A 12 28.08 -9.97 15.74
N LYS A 13 27.56 -10.36 14.58
CA LYS A 13 26.80 -11.60 14.40
C LYS A 13 27.69 -12.64 13.71
N ALA A 14 27.78 -13.83 14.28
CA ALA A 14 28.50 -14.94 13.67
C ALA A 14 27.82 -15.40 12.37
N LEU A 15 28.54 -15.33 11.25
CA LEU A 15 28.10 -15.84 9.94
C LEU A 15 28.34 -17.34 9.79
N TYR A 16 29.32 -17.88 10.52
CA TYR A 16 29.69 -19.28 10.53
C TYR A 16 29.93 -19.74 11.97
N SER A 17 29.81 -21.05 12.22
CA SER A 17 30.19 -21.61 13.52
C SER A 17 31.72 -21.71 13.59
N TYR A 18 32.29 -21.40 14.76
CA TYR A 18 33.72 -21.49 15.01
C TYR A 18 33.94 -22.28 16.30
N LYS A 19 34.82 -23.28 16.23
CA LYS A 19 35.21 -24.08 17.40
C LYS A 19 36.63 -23.69 17.77
N ARG A 20 36.83 -23.30 19.03
CA ARG A 20 38.15 -22.90 19.54
C ARG A 20 39.19 -23.97 19.26
N ILE A 21 40.37 -23.54 18.84
CA ILE A 21 41.55 -24.38 18.67
C ILE A 21 42.46 -24.20 19.89
N ASN A 22 42.66 -22.95 20.31
CA ASN A 22 43.40 -22.59 21.52
C ASN A 22 42.49 -22.22 22.69
N ASN A 23 43.05 -22.19 23.91
CA ASN A 23 42.28 -21.94 25.13
C ASN A 23 41.83 -20.48 25.28
N ASP A 24 42.49 -19.55 24.59
CA ASP A 24 42.20 -18.11 24.54
C ASP A 24 41.16 -17.76 23.46
N GLU A 25 40.72 -18.73 22.67
CA GLU A 25 39.74 -18.53 21.60
C GLU A 25 38.29 -18.80 22.05
N LEU A 26 37.37 -18.03 21.47
CA LEU A 26 35.93 -18.11 21.75
C LEU A 26 35.26 -19.14 20.83
N THR A 27 34.48 -20.06 21.40
CA THR A 27 33.63 -20.97 20.61
C THR A 27 32.24 -20.38 20.45
N PHE A 28 31.71 -20.36 19.22
CA PHE A 28 30.38 -19.84 18.92
C PHE A 28 29.76 -20.57 17.74
N LYS A 29 28.43 -20.51 17.65
CA LYS A 29 27.65 -21.06 16.55
C LYS A 29 27.23 -19.97 15.59
N LYS A 30 26.99 -20.34 14.34
CA LYS A 30 26.36 -19.45 13.35
C LYS A 30 25.09 -18.83 13.96
N GLY A 31 25.01 -17.51 13.91
CA GLY A 31 23.89 -16.72 14.43
C GLY A 31 24.07 -16.14 15.83
N ASP A 32 25.11 -16.51 16.57
CA ASP A 32 25.42 -15.94 17.89
C ASP A 32 25.80 -14.46 17.78
N ILE A 33 25.47 -13.69 18.83
CA ILE A 33 25.77 -12.25 18.94
C ILE A 33 26.91 -12.08 19.94
N ILE A 34 28.04 -11.56 19.48
CA ILE A 34 29.26 -11.40 20.28
C ILE A 34 29.47 -9.90 20.52
N THR A 35 29.72 -9.54 21.77
CA THR A 35 30.12 -8.17 22.12
C THR A 35 31.62 -8.03 21.96
N VAL A 36 32.06 -7.20 21.01
CA VAL A 36 33.49 -6.98 20.74
C VAL A 36 34.08 -6.11 21.84
N SER A 37 35.05 -6.65 22.59
CA SER A 37 35.84 -5.89 23.56
C SER A 37 37.03 -5.21 22.90
N GLN A 38 37.65 -5.86 21.92
CA GLN A 38 38.86 -5.34 21.27
C GLN A 38 38.95 -5.82 19.81
N LYS A 39 39.28 -4.91 18.89
CA LYS A 39 39.72 -5.29 17.53
C LYS A 39 41.23 -5.51 17.58
N GLY A 40 41.71 -6.69 17.22
CA GLY A 40 43.15 -6.96 17.09
C GLY A 40 43.78 -6.08 16.02
N ASN A 41 45.03 -5.65 16.26
CA ASN A 41 45.64 -4.58 15.50
C ASN A 41 46.05 -4.97 14.07
N LEU A 42 46.37 -6.25 13.77
CA LEU A 42 46.94 -6.64 12.47
C LEU A 42 46.53 -8.02 11.90
N ASP A 43 46.07 -8.99 12.71
CA ASP A 43 45.95 -10.40 12.25
C ASP A 43 44.52 -10.85 11.88
N GLY A 44 43.56 -9.94 11.85
CA GLY A 44 42.17 -10.29 11.53
C GLY A 44 41.43 -11.06 12.64
N TRP A 45 41.98 -11.08 13.86
CA TRP A 45 41.34 -11.63 15.06
C TRP A 45 40.79 -10.53 15.95
N TRP A 46 39.57 -10.71 16.45
CA TRP A 46 38.92 -9.82 17.40
C TRP A 46 38.66 -10.56 18.71
N GLU A 47 38.66 -9.81 19.80
CA GLU A 47 38.31 -10.33 21.11
C GLU A 47 36.87 -9.91 21.44
N GLY A 48 36.09 -10.82 21.99
CA GLY A 48 34.76 -10.50 22.43
C GLY A 48 34.20 -11.46 23.47
N ILE A 49 32.99 -11.15 23.90
CA ILE A 49 32.32 -11.79 25.01
C ILE A 49 31.02 -12.40 24.50
N LEU A 50 30.81 -13.69 24.79
CA LEU A 50 29.58 -14.43 24.51
C LEU A 50 29.24 -15.29 25.73
N ASN A 51 28.02 -15.16 26.25
CA ASN A 51 27.55 -15.91 27.44
C ASN A 51 28.46 -15.81 28.69
N GLY A 52 29.16 -14.68 28.84
CA GLY A 52 30.10 -14.45 29.94
C GLY A 52 31.51 -15.02 29.70
N GLU A 53 31.72 -15.78 28.62
CA GLU A 53 33.04 -16.24 28.20
C GLU A 53 33.69 -15.20 27.29
N LYS A 54 34.95 -14.86 27.56
CA LYS A 54 35.76 -13.94 26.76
C LYS A 54 36.80 -14.73 25.99
N GLY A 55 36.99 -14.39 24.71
CA GLY A 55 38.03 -15.01 23.90
C GLY A 55 38.18 -14.39 22.52
N TRP A 56 39.21 -14.84 21.82
CA TRP A 56 39.55 -14.41 20.46
C TRP A 56 38.78 -15.19 19.41
N PHE A 57 38.36 -14.52 18.36
CA PHE A 57 37.71 -15.13 17.21
C PHE A 57 38.11 -14.46 15.89
N PRO A 58 38.07 -15.20 14.78
CA PRO A 58 38.42 -14.65 13.47
C PRO A 58 37.33 -13.69 12.97
N SER A 59 37.71 -12.47 12.64
CA SER A 59 36.80 -11.38 12.23
C SER A 59 36.04 -11.67 10.93
N ASN A 60 36.60 -12.48 10.02
CA ASN A 60 35.94 -12.92 8.79
C ASN A 60 34.80 -13.94 9.03
N TYR A 61 34.66 -14.46 10.25
CA TYR A 61 33.55 -15.34 10.63
C TYR A 61 32.34 -14.58 11.16
N VAL A 62 32.45 -13.27 11.30
CA VAL A 62 31.40 -12.42 11.85
C VAL A 62 31.08 -11.27 10.92
N LYS A 63 29.91 -10.66 11.12
CA LYS A 63 29.51 -9.40 10.48
C LYS A 63 29.20 -8.39 11.56
N GLU A 64 29.74 -7.18 11.44
CA GLU A 64 29.36 -6.08 12.33
C GLU A 64 27.85 -5.83 12.26
N ILE A 65 27.22 -5.85 13.43
CA ILE A 65 25.85 -5.39 13.61
C ILE A 65 25.97 -3.88 13.76
N THR A 66 25.96 -3.16 12.64
CA THR A 66 25.96 -1.71 12.70
C THR A 66 24.66 -1.27 13.39
N SER A 67 24.78 -0.44 14.43
CA SER A 67 23.64 0.20 15.10
C SER A 67 22.70 0.87 14.09
N GLN A 68 23.27 1.30 12.96
CA GLN A 68 22.58 1.85 11.81
C GLN A 68 21.52 0.88 11.24
N GLN A 69 21.78 -0.40 11.01
CA GLN A 69 20.78 -1.30 10.37
C GLN A 69 19.52 -1.51 11.23
N ASN A 70 19.70 -1.69 12.54
CA ASN A 70 18.56 -1.79 13.47
C ASN A 70 17.83 -0.45 13.65
N GLN A 71 18.57 0.66 13.61
CA GLN A 71 18.00 2.00 13.63
C GLN A 71 17.19 2.27 12.35
N TYR A 72 17.68 1.90 11.17
CA TYR A 72 16.98 2.02 9.89
C TYR A 72 15.72 1.16 9.85
N LYS A 73 15.79 -0.10 10.29
CA LYS A 73 14.58 -0.94 10.44
C LYS A 73 13.52 -0.25 11.31
N SER A 74 13.94 0.31 12.44
CA SER A 74 13.03 1.00 13.36
C SER A 74 12.42 2.27 12.73
N ILE A 75 13.19 3.00 11.92
CA ILE A 75 12.70 4.16 11.17
C ILE A 75 11.67 3.75 10.12
N VAL A 76 11.94 2.71 9.32
CA VAL A 76 11.00 2.21 8.29
C VAL A 76 9.69 1.73 8.91
N LEU A 77 9.78 1.02 10.04
CA LEU A 77 8.59 0.55 10.77
C LEU A 77 7.79 1.71 11.35
N LYS A 78 8.46 2.75 11.83
CA LYS A 78 7.80 3.97 12.30
C LYS A 78 7.14 4.73 11.16
N ASP A 79 7.80 4.89 10.01
CA ASP A 79 7.21 5.50 8.81
C ASP A 79 5.98 4.72 8.32
N LEU A 80 5.99 3.38 8.41
CA LEU A 80 4.81 2.57 8.11
C LEU A 80 3.60 2.98 8.95
N VAL A 81 3.77 3.02 10.28
CA VAL A 81 2.71 3.35 11.23
C VAL A 81 2.26 4.80 11.07
N ASP A 82 3.21 5.73 11.04
CA ASP A 82 2.91 7.16 10.95
C ASP A 82 2.19 7.48 9.63
N SER A 83 2.61 6.86 8.54
CA SER A 83 1.94 7.03 7.25
C SER A 83 0.55 6.38 7.19
N GLU A 84 0.32 5.28 7.91
CA GLU A 84 -1.00 4.62 8.00
C GLU A 84 -1.95 5.46 8.85
N LYS A 85 -1.49 5.94 10.01
CA LYS A 85 -2.23 6.88 10.87
C LYS A 85 -2.68 8.11 10.11
N PHE A 86 -1.74 8.76 9.45
CA PHE A 86 -2.02 9.95 8.65
C PHE A 86 -3.05 9.66 7.56
N TYR A 87 -2.94 8.52 6.87
CA TYR A 87 -3.89 8.12 5.85
C TYR A 87 -5.32 7.90 6.40
N VAL A 88 -5.44 7.21 7.53
CA VAL A 88 -6.75 6.96 8.18
C VAL A 88 -7.36 8.27 8.66
N GLU A 89 -6.59 9.09 9.38
CA GLU A 89 -7.02 10.40 9.89
C GLU A 89 -7.51 11.32 8.76
N GLU A 90 -6.80 11.36 7.62
CA GLU A 90 -7.21 12.15 6.46
C GLU A 90 -8.54 11.68 5.87
N LEU A 91 -8.78 10.37 5.79
CA LEU A 91 -10.05 9.82 5.27
C LEU A 91 -11.20 10.02 6.27
N GLU A 92 -10.95 9.90 7.56
CA GLU A 92 -11.93 10.22 8.59
C GLU A 92 -12.31 11.70 8.56
N ASN A 93 -11.32 12.59 8.42
CA ASN A 93 -11.53 14.02 8.24
C ASN A 93 -12.32 14.31 6.97
N LEU A 94 -12.06 13.61 5.85
CA LEU A 94 -12.86 13.72 4.64
C LEU A 94 -14.34 13.39 4.91
N ILE A 95 -14.59 12.29 5.61
CA ILE A 95 -15.94 11.83 5.93
C ILE A 95 -16.63 12.84 6.85
N SER A 96 -15.97 13.26 7.93
CA SER A 96 -16.54 14.13 8.96
C SER A 96 -16.75 15.57 8.48
N ASN A 97 -15.77 16.14 7.78
CA ASN A 97 -15.76 17.56 7.43
C ASN A 97 -16.50 17.86 6.11
N TYR A 98 -16.50 16.91 5.15
CA TYR A 98 -17.06 17.14 3.81
C TYR A 98 -18.23 16.21 3.48
N LEU A 99 -18.06 14.87 3.58
CA LEU A 99 -19.10 13.94 3.12
C LEU A 99 -20.34 13.92 4.03
N GLN A 100 -20.19 13.97 5.34
CA GLN A 100 -21.33 13.99 6.27
C GLN A 100 -22.14 15.29 6.15
N PRO A 101 -21.51 16.49 6.08
CA PRO A 101 -22.25 17.71 5.86
C PRO A 101 -22.85 17.83 4.46
N LEU A 102 -22.21 17.26 3.43
CA LEU A 102 -22.76 17.21 2.07
C LEU A 102 -24.08 16.41 2.02
N LYS A 103 -24.22 15.37 2.85
CA LYS A 103 -25.49 14.66 2.99
C LYS A 103 -26.61 15.57 3.50
N LYS A 104 -26.29 16.49 4.42
CA LYS A 104 -27.28 17.39 5.04
C LYS A 104 -27.73 18.51 4.11
N THR A 105 -26.88 18.95 3.19
CA THR A 105 -27.21 20.05 2.27
C THR A 105 -28.12 19.64 1.11
N ARG A 106 -28.37 18.33 0.91
CA ARG A 106 -29.25 17.78 -0.15
C ARG A 106 -28.93 18.26 -1.56
N ILE A 107 -27.69 18.71 -1.81
CA ILE A 107 -27.20 19.05 -3.16
C ILE A 107 -27.25 17.80 -4.06
N LEU A 108 -26.96 16.64 -3.47
CA LEU A 108 -27.04 15.34 -4.10
C LEU A 108 -28.27 14.57 -3.58
N THR A 109 -28.88 13.78 -4.46
CA THR A 109 -29.88 12.78 -4.06
C THR A 109 -29.24 11.69 -3.19
N GLU A 110 -30.03 10.97 -2.38
CA GLU A 110 -29.49 9.87 -1.54
C GLU A 110 -28.77 8.79 -2.36
N ASP A 111 -29.22 8.55 -3.60
CA ASP A 111 -28.56 7.60 -4.50
C ASP A 111 -27.21 8.13 -5.01
N GLN A 112 -27.17 9.37 -5.51
CA GLN A 112 -25.91 10.01 -5.92
C GLN A 112 -24.91 10.13 -4.77
N TYR A 113 -25.40 10.42 -3.56
CA TYR A 113 -24.58 10.45 -2.36
C TYR A 113 -23.97 9.07 -2.06
N LYS A 114 -24.75 8.00 -2.14
CA LYS A 114 -24.26 6.63 -1.98
C LYS A 114 -23.24 6.26 -3.05
N GLN A 115 -23.47 6.66 -4.30
CA GLN A 115 -22.52 6.43 -5.39
C GLN A 115 -21.20 7.20 -5.19
N LEU A 116 -21.26 8.44 -4.72
CA LEU A 116 -20.08 9.27 -4.43
C LEU A 116 -19.26 8.72 -3.25
N THR A 117 -19.95 8.35 -2.16
CA THR A 117 -19.29 7.87 -0.93
C THR A 117 -18.86 6.41 -1.01
N SER A 118 -19.51 5.60 -1.85
CA SER A 118 -19.18 4.20 -2.09
C SER A 118 -18.96 3.44 -0.76
N ASN A 119 -17.95 2.59 -0.68
CA ASN A 119 -17.53 1.91 0.55
C ASN A 119 -16.35 2.60 1.26
N ILE A 120 -16.24 3.94 1.18
CA ILE A 120 -15.11 4.65 1.81
C ILE A 120 -15.04 4.43 3.32
N LYS A 121 -16.20 4.29 3.99
CA LYS A 121 -16.26 3.99 5.43
C LYS A 121 -15.68 2.61 5.75
N GLU A 122 -16.01 1.61 4.93
CA GLU A 122 -15.46 0.25 5.06
C GLU A 122 -13.94 0.25 4.86
N ILE A 123 -13.43 1.04 3.90
CA ILE A 123 -11.97 1.22 3.70
C ILE A 123 -11.33 1.81 4.96
N VAL A 124 -11.90 2.88 5.51
CA VAL A 124 -11.38 3.52 6.73
C VAL A 124 -11.33 2.55 7.90
N GLU A 125 -12.44 1.85 8.19
CA GLU A 125 -12.52 0.86 9.26
C GLU A 125 -11.52 -0.29 9.06
N LEU A 126 -11.35 -0.74 7.82
CA LEU A 126 -10.42 -1.80 7.47
C LEU A 126 -8.96 -1.38 7.69
N HIS A 127 -8.60 -0.15 7.32
CA HIS A 127 -7.26 0.39 7.51
C HIS A 127 -6.96 0.74 8.96
N GLN A 128 -7.95 1.25 9.71
CA GLN A 128 -7.83 1.45 11.16
C GLN A 128 -7.55 0.13 11.87
N HIS A 129 -8.26 -0.94 11.51
CA HIS A 129 -8.02 -2.25 12.12
C HIS A 129 -6.64 -2.83 11.73
N LEU A 130 -6.20 -2.63 10.48
CA LEU A 130 -4.84 -3.01 10.08
C LEU A 130 -3.79 -2.27 10.90
N LEU A 131 -3.97 -0.96 11.11
CA LEU A 131 -3.08 -0.13 11.92
C LEU A 131 -2.96 -0.68 13.35
N ASP A 132 -4.08 -0.96 14.01
CA ASP A 132 -4.09 -1.49 15.39
C ASP A 132 -3.30 -2.81 15.49
N LEU A 133 -3.44 -3.68 14.48
CA LEU A 133 -2.71 -4.95 14.42
C LEU A 133 -1.22 -4.75 14.13
N VAL A 134 -0.85 -3.81 13.26
CA VAL A 134 0.55 -3.49 12.97
C VAL A 134 1.21 -2.92 14.23
N GLU A 135 0.54 -2.03 14.96
CA GLU A 135 1.04 -1.50 16.22
C GLU A 135 1.19 -2.58 17.30
N ALA A 136 0.23 -3.50 17.40
CA ALA A 136 0.33 -4.64 18.32
C ALA A 136 1.49 -5.57 17.97
N GLU A 137 1.75 -5.79 16.68
CA GLU A 137 2.87 -6.60 16.20
C GLU A 137 4.22 -5.90 16.43
N LEU A 138 4.26 -4.57 16.34
CA LEU A 138 5.46 -3.77 16.59
C LEU A 138 5.90 -3.73 18.06
N LYS A 139 4.97 -3.96 19.00
CA LYS A 139 5.30 -4.11 20.42
C LYS A 139 6.05 -5.41 20.72
N LYS A 140 6.03 -6.39 19.81
CA LYS A 140 6.76 -7.65 19.97
C LYS A 140 8.21 -7.44 19.56
N HIS A 141 9.15 -7.73 20.46
CA HIS A 141 10.58 -7.58 20.19
C HIS A 141 11.21 -8.83 19.55
N GLY A 142 12.17 -8.60 18.65
CA GLY A 142 13.05 -9.63 18.10
C GLY A 142 12.43 -10.51 17.01
N LYS A 143 12.81 -11.80 16.98
CA LYS A 143 12.44 -12.79 15.95
C LYS A 143 10.95 -13.20 15.96
N GLN A 144 10.17 -12.70 16.93
CA GLN A 144 8.75 -12.98 17.05
C GLN A 144 7.88 -12.02 16.22
N GLN A 145 8.42 -10.88 15.80
CA GLN A 145 7.73 -9.92 14.96
C GLN A 145 7.47 -10.53 13.58
N ARG A 146 6.20 -10.69 13.18
CA ARG A 146 5.83 -11.26 11.87
C ARG A 146 4.88 -10.34 11.10
N LEU A 147 5.43 -9.26 10.59
CA LEU A 147 4.68 -8.28 9.79
C LEU A 147 4.30 -8.85 8.43
N GLY A 148 5.20 -9.56 7.75
CA GLY A 148 4.91 -10.23 6.49
C GLY A 148 3.69 -11.13 6.60
N ARG A 149 3.64 -12.00 7.61
CA ARG A 149 2.46 -12.84 7.85
C ARG A 149 1.16 -12.03 8.07
N LEU A 150 1.23 -10.93 8.82
CA LEU A 150 0.08 -10.05 9.05
C LEU A 150 -0.45 -9.48 7.72
N PHE A 151 0.44 -8.92 6.90
CA PHE A 151 0.10 -8.38 5.58
C PHE A 151 -0.47 -9.45 4.64
N LEU A 152 0.06 -10.68 4.65
CA LEU A 152 -0.50 -11.80 3.89
C LEU A 152 -1.92 -12.17 4.32
N GLN A 153 -2.19 -12.19 5.63
CA GLN A 153 -3.53 -12.51 6.16
C GLN A 153 -4.56 -11.43 5.80
N TRP A 154 -4.12 -10.17 5.73
CA TRP A 154 -5.00 -9.03 5.46
C TRP A 154 -5.17 -8.72 3.97
N ALA A 155 -4.24 -9.16 3.12
CA ALA A 155 -4.27 -8.92 1.69
C ALA A 155 -5.62 -9.28 1.03
N PRO A 156 -6.27 -10.43 1.29
CA PRO A 156 -7.56 -10.75 0.67
C PRO A 156 -8.69 -9.78 1.06
N LYS A 157 -8.68 -9.28 2.31
CA LYS A 157 -9.68 -8.32 2.80
C LYS A 157 -9.48 -6.95 2.13
N ILE A 158 -8.24 -6.47 2.09
CA ILE A 158 -7.87 -5.22 1.40
C ILE A 158 -8.24 -5.30 -0.07
N GLN A 159 -7.88 -6.41 -0.73
CA GLN A 159 -8.17 -6.65 -2.13
C GLN A 159 -9.67 -6.52 -2.41
N LYS A 160 -10.52 -7.24 -1.66
CA LYS A 160 -11.97 -7.19 -1.87
C LYS A 160 -12.55 -5.79 -1.69
N ALA A 161 -12.18 -5.10 -0.61
CA ALA A 161 -12.67 -3.75 -0.32
C ALA A 161 -12.21 -2.73 -1.38
N HIS A 162 -10.94 -2.79 -1.81
CA HIS A 162 -10.40 -1.88 -2.82
C HIS A 162 -10.92 -2.17 -4.21
N GLN A 163 -11.10 -3.43 -4.59
CA GLN A 163 -11.70 -3.80 -5.88
C GLN A 163 -13.12 -3.23 -6.01
N PHE A 164 -13.92 -3.33 -4.94
CA PHE A 164 -15.25 -2.73 -4.91
C PHE A 164 -15.19 -1.21 -5.04
N TYR A 165 -14.34 -0.54 -4.26
CA TYR A 165 -14.15 0.92 -4.36
C TYR A 165 -13.71 1.37 -5.76
N CYS A 166 -12.73 0.68 -6.35
CA CYS A 166 -12.22 0.96 -7.70
C CYS A 166 -13.30 0.80 -8.76
N SER A 167 -14.23 -0.15 -8.57
CA SER A 167 -15.30 -0.39 -9.53
C SER A 167 -16.36 0.72 -9.55
N LEU A 168 -16.55 1.41 -8.42
CA LEU A 168 -17.54 2.47 -8.25
C LEU A 168 -16.96 3.88 -8.42
N HIS A 169 -15.66 4.06 -8.21
CA HIS A 169 -15.01 5.36 -8.30
C HIS A 169 -15.25 6.11 -9.63
N PRO A 170 -15.27 5.48 -10.83
CA PRO A 170 -15.59 6.20 -12.06
C PRO A 170 -16.96 6.87 -12.04
N ARG A 171 -17.97 6.24 -11.41
CA ARG A 171 -19.30 6.85 -11.22
C ARG A 171 -19.23 8.05 -10.28
N ALA A 172 -18.45 7.94 -9.21
CA ALA A 172 -18.19 9.05 -8.29
C ALA A 172 -17.56 10.26 -9.00
N VAL A 173 -16.58 10.03 -9.89
CA VAL A 173 -15.96 11.10 -10.71
C VAL A 173 -16.98 11.76 -11.62
N CYS A 174 -17.84 11.00 -12.29
CA CYS A 174 -18.91 11.56 -13.12
C CYS A 174 -19.87 12.46 -12.32
N ILE A 175 -20.23 12.07 -11.09
CA ILE A 175 -21.03 12.91 -10.19
C ILE A 175 -20.28 14.20 -9.81
N LEU A 176 -18.98 14.12 -9.53
CA LEU A 176 -18.15 15.30 -9.26
C LEU A 176 -18.14 16.27 -10.45
N ASP A 177 -18.09 15.75 -11.68
CA ASP A 177 -18.10 16.56 -12.90
C ASP A 177 -19.46 17.21 -13.17
N ILE A 178 -20.56 16.48 -12.96
CA ILE A 178 -21.93 17.01 -13.16
C ILE A 178 -22.23 18.13 -12.16
N PHE A 179 -21.88 17.95 -10.88
CA PHE A 179 -22.18 18.90 -9.81
C PHE A 179 -20.99 19.80 -9.48
N ARG A 180 -20.09 20.02 -10.45
CA ARG A 180 -18.80 20.68 -10.24
C ARG A 180 -18.92 22.04 -9.55
N ASP A 181 -19.81 22.89 -10.03
CA ASP A 181 -19.93 24.28 -9.53
C ASP A 181 -20.53 24.33 -8.12
N ASP A 182 -21.57 23.52 -7.87
CA ASP A 182 -22.24 23.47 -6.56
C ASP A 182 -21.34 22.85 -5.50
N LEU A 183 -20.62 21.78 -5.84
CA LEU A 183 -19.63 21.16 -4.96
C LEU A 183 -18.45 22.08 -4.70
N THR A 184 -17.99 22.84 -5.69
CA THR A 184 -16.90 23.82 -5.50
C THR A 184 -17.31 24.88 -4.47
N LYS A 185 -18.48 25.50 -4.64
CA LYS A 185 -19.00 26.50 -3.68
C LYS A 185 -19.18 25.91 -2.28
N PHE A 186 -19.71 24.69 -2.19
CA PHE A 186 -19.88 24.00 -0.91
C PHE A 186 -18.54 23.74 -0.21
N MET A 187 -17.54 23.26 -0.94
CA MET A 187 -16.21 22.97 -0.40
C MET A 187 -15.51 24.25 0.09
N GLU A 188 -15.59 25.33 -0.68
CA GLU A 188 -15.01 26.63 -0.32
C GLU A 188 -15.72 27.24 0.90
N SER A 189 -17.05 27.07 1.02
CA SER A 189 -17.81 27.49 2.22
C SER A 189 -17.38 26.76 3.50
N ARG A 190 -16.70 25.62 3.36
CA ARG A 190 -16.18 24.78 4.44
C ARG A 190 -14.68 24.96 4.67
N GLY A 191 -14.05 25.93 3.99
CA GLY A 191 -12.63 26.24 4.15
C GLY A 191 -11.68 25.36 3.35
N ALA A 192 -12.17 24.65 2.32
CA ALA A 192 -11.29 23.92 1.40
C ALA A 192 -10.46 24.89 0.54
N ALA A 193 -9.22 24.49 0.21
CA ALA A 193 -8.36 25.25 -0.69
C ALA A 193 -8.97 25.32 -2.10
N CYS A 194 -8.91 26.50 -2.72
CA CYS A 194 -9.43 26.73 -4.08
C CYS A 194 -8.50 26.09 -5.12
N PRO A 195 -9.04 25.36 -6.14
CA PRO A 195 -10.45 25.01 -6.33
C PRO A 195 -10.94 23.91 -5.38
N GLY A 196 -12.03 24.16 -4.65
CA GLY A 196 -12.52 23.26 -3.60
C GLY A 196 -12.81 21.83 -4.06
N ILE A 197 -13.24 21.65 -5.32
CA ILE A 197 -13.48 20.34 -5.93
C ILE A 197 -12.22 19.47 -6.07
N LEU A 198 -11.03 20.08 -6.21
CA LEU A 198 -9.78 19.32 -6.30
C LEU A 198 -9.48 18.60 -4.99
N VAL A 199 -9.93 19.13 -3.85
CA VAL A 199 -9.79 18.44 -2.56
C VAL A 199 -10.57 17.13 -2.58
N LEU A 200 -11.86 17.15 -2.97
CA LEU A 200 -12.66 15.91 -3.09
C LEU A 200 -12.06 14.93 -4.10
N THR A 201 -11.70 15.42 -5.28
CA THR A 201 -11.14 14.58 -6.35
C THR A 201 -9.83 13.92 -5.92
N THR A 202 -8.95 14.68 -5.24
CA THR A 202 -7.68 14.18 -4.75
C THR A 202 -7.87 13.20 -3.60
N MET A 203 -8.74 13.52 -2.63
CA MET A 203 -8.98 12.65 -1.47
C MET A 203 -9.64 11.33 -1.86
N LEU A 204 -10.63 11.35 -2.76
CA LEU A 204 -11.27 10.13 -3.29
C LEU A 204 -10.32 9.29 -4.16
N SER A 205 -9.21 9.88 -4.61
CA SER A 205 -8.16 9.17 -5.34
C SER A 205 -7.07 8.55 -4.44
N LYS A 206 -7.04 8.89 -3.14
CA LYS A 206 -5.98 8.42 -2.23
C LYS A 206 -5.97 6.92 -1.96
N PRO A 207 -7.11 6.22 -1.82
CA PRO A 207 -7.10 4.78 -1.58
C PRO A 207 -6.34 3.98 -2.64
N PHE A 208 -6.33 4.45 -3.90
CA PHE A 208 -5.53 3.83 -4.96
C PHE A 208 -4.04 3.91 -4.70
N ARG A 209 -3.56 5.10 -4.32
CA ARG A 209 -2.12 5.36 -4.09
C ARG A 209 -1.61 4.69 -2.82
N ARG A 210 -2.48 4.40 -1.85
CA ARG A 210 -2.09 3.69 -0.61
C ARG A 210 -1.59 2.28 -0.92
N LEU A 211 -2.19 1.59 -1.88
CA LEU A 211 -1.76 0.24 -2.30
C LEU A 211 -0.31 0.24 -2.82
N ASP A 212 0.05 1.23 -3.65
CA ASP A 212 1.42 1.38 -4.15
C ASP A 212 2.41 1.66 -3.01
N ARG A 213 2.01 2.45 -2.02
CA ARG A 213 2.84 2.79 -0.85
C ARG A 213 3.19 1.56 -0.01
N TYR A 214 2.28 0.59 0.15
CA TYR A 214 2.62 -0.66 0.83
C TYR A 214 3.74 -1.43 0.12
N THR A 215 3.72 -1.49 -1.20
CA THR A 215 4.78 -2.19 -1.96
C THR A 215 6.15 -1.55 -1.77
N GLY A 216 6.20 -0.22 -1.62
CA GLY A 216 7.43 0.53 -1.36
C GLY A 216 7.95 0.26 0.05
N ILE A 217 7.10 0.39 1.06
CA ILE A 217 7.49 0.22 2.47
C ILE A 217 7.91 -1.23 2.76
N LEU A 218 7.15 -2.21 2.26
CA LEU A 218 7.48 -3.62 2.43
C LEU A 218 8.80 -4.00 1.75
N ARG A 219 9.11 -3.40 0.60
CA ARG A 219 10.40 -3.60 -0.09
C ARG A 219 11.56 -2.96 0.67
N GLU A 220 11.34 -1.80 1.28
CA GLU A 220 12.37 -1.19 2.12
C GLU A 220 12.61 -1.99 3.39
N LEU A 221 11.55 -2.55 3.98
CA LEU A 221 11.64 -3.46 5.11
C LEU A 221 12.39 -4.75 4.74
N GLU A 222 12.13 -5.33 3.56
CA GLU A 222 12.85 -6.50 3.03
C GLU A 222 14.36 -6.27 2.97
N LYS A 223 14.81 -5.12 2.44
CA LYS A 223 16.25 -4.79 2.33
C LYS A 223 16.97 -4.70 3.66
N HIS A 224 16.27 -4.48 4.75
CA HIS A 224 16.83 -4.26 6.09
C HIS A 224 16.51 -5.40 7.06
N MET A 225 15.82 -6.43 6.60
CA MET A 225 15.59 -7.65 7.35
C MET A 225 16.79 -8.58 7.18
N GLU A 226 17.19 -9.23 8.27
CA GLU A 226 18.20 -10.29 8.20
C GLU A 226 17.67 -11.42 7.31
N THR A 227 18.52 -11.96 6.44
CA THR A 227 18.15 -13.03 5.50
C THR A 227 17.68 -14.31 6.20
N GLU A 228 18.04 -14.51 7.47
CA GLU A 228 17.64 -15.65 8.31
C GLU A 228 16.34 -15.41 9.09
N HIS A 229 15.71 -14.24 8.93
CA HIS A 229 14.47 -13.93 9.64
C HIS A 229 13.31 -14.75 9.06
N LEU A 230 12.54 -15.40 9.93
CA LEU A 230 11.42 -16.28 9.55
C LEU A 230 10.36 -15.57 8.69
N ASP A 231 10.24 -14.26 8.85
CA ASP A 231 9.27 -13.40 8.15
C ASP A 231 9.80 -12.86 6.79
N ASN A 232 11.08 -13.06 6.45
CA ASN A 232 11.65 -12.52 5.21
C ASN A 232 10.92 -13.05 3.95
N GLY A 233 10.64 -14.36 3.92
CA GLY A 233 9.87 -14.96 2.83
C GLY A 233 8.42 -14.47 2.77
N ASP A 234 7.81 -14.18 3.92
CA ASP A 234 6.43 -13.70 3.99
C ASP A 234 6.33 -12.21 3.60
N ILE A 235 7.33 -11.39 3.94
CA ILE A 235 7.45 -10.02 3.44
C ILE A 235 7.60 -10.02 1.93
N GLN A 236 8.48 -10.86 1.37
CA GLN A 236 8.69 -10.87 -0.07
C GLN A 236 7.44 -11.31 -0.84
N LYS A 237 6.70 -12.29 -0.31
CA LYS A 237 5.37 -12.66 -0.85
C LYS A 237 4.38 -11.51 -0.74
N SER A 238 4.37 -10.79 0.39
CA SER A 238 3.50 -9.62 0.60
C SER A 238 3.78 -8.52 -0.41
N VAL A 239 5.06 -8.20 -0.70
CA VAL A 239 5.43 -7.21 -1.72
C VAL A 239 4.79 -7.54 -3.07
N ASN A 240 4.86 -8.80 -3.49
CA ASN A 240 4.29 -9.24 -4.77
C ASN A 240 2.77 -9.19 -4.75
N ILE A 241 2.12 -9.70 -3.69
CA ILE A 241 0.66 -9.71 -3.58
C ILE A 241 0.09 -8.29 -3.59
N TYR A 242 0.68 -7.34 -2.85
CA TYR A 242 0.19 -5.95 -2.84
C TYR A 242 0.43 -5.25 -4.17
N ARG A 243 1.50 -5.60 -4.90
CA ARG A 243 1.73 -5.12 -6.27
C ARG A 243 0.63 -5.63 -7.20
N ASP A 244 0.29 -6.91 -7.12
CA ASP A 244 -0.76 -7.52 -7.95
C ASP A 244 -2.14 -6.94 -7.61
N ILE A 245 -2.42 -6.67 -6.33
CA ILE A 245 -3.65 -5.98 -5.90
C ILE A 245 -3.73 -4.58 -6.51
N ALA A 246 -2.64 -3.79 -6.46
CA ALA A 246 -2.61 -2.46 -7.06
C ALA A 246 -2.87 -2.48 -8.56
N VAL A 247 -2.21 -3.39 -9.30
CA VAL A 247 -2.42 -3.58 -10.75
C VAL A 247 -3.85 -4.00 -11.08
N THR A 248 -4.40 -4.93 -10.31
CA THR A 248 -5.79 -5.41 -10.49
C THR A 248 -6.79 -4.28 -10.25
N CYS A 249 -6.61 -3.50 -9.18
CA CYS A 249 -7.44 -2.36 -8.85
C CYS A 249 -7.41 -1.28 -9.94
N ALA A 250 -6.22 -0.95 -10.45
CA ALA A 250 -6.05 0.01 -11.55
C ALA A 250 -6.74 -0.48 -12.84
N THR A 251 -6.62 -1.77 -13.14
CA THR A 251 -7.26 -2.39 -14.31
C THR A 251 -8.79 -2.33 -14.22
N ILE A 252 -9.36 -2.69 -13.07
CA ILE A 252 -10.81 -2.61 -12.81
C ILE A 252 -11.30 -1.18 -12.96
N ARG A 253 -10.58 -0.20 -12.38
CA ARG A 253 -10.97 1.21 -12.47
C ARG A 253 -11.01 1.67 -13.93
N ARG A 254 -9.97 1.37 -14.71
CA ARG A 254 -9.89 1.71 -16.13
C ARG A 254 -10.99 1.04 -16.94
N GLN A 255 -11.28 -0.23 -16.67
CA GLN A 255 -12.38 -0.93 -17.32
C GLN A 255 -13.72 -0.25 -17.02
N LYS A 256 -14.00 0.07 -15.75
CA LYS A 256 -15.27 0.70 -15.35
C LYS A 256 -15.40 2.15 -15.83
N GLU A 257 -14.29 2.87 -15.97
CA GLU A 257 -14.24 4.18 -16.61
C GLU A 257 -14.62 4.10 -18.10
N LEU A 258 -14.07 3.13 -18.83
CA LEU A 258 -14.44 2.89 -20.23
C LEU A 258 -15.91 2.48 -20.38
N GLU A 259 -16.40 1.56 -19.53
CA GLU A 259 -17.82 1.17 -19.50
C GLU A 259 -18.72 2.40 -19.29
N LEU A 260 -18.35 3.29 -18.36
CA LEU A 260 -19.12 4.49 -18.09
C LEU A 260 -19.07 5.48 -19.27
N GLN A 261 -17.91 5.70 -19.87
CA GLN A 261 -17.77 6.56 -21.06
C GLN A 261 -18.61 6.06 -22.23
N VAL A 262 -18.73 4.75 -22.40
CA VAL A 262 -19.59 4.16 -23.42
C VAL A 262 -21.08 4.38 -23.10
N LEU A 263 -21.47 4.26 -21.83
CA LEU A 263 -22.87 4.47 -21.40
C LEU A 263 -23.30 5.93 -21.46
N THR A 264 -22.39 6.88 -21.21
CA THR A 264 -22.69 8.32 -21.13
C THR A 264 -22.29 9.09 -22.39
N GLY A 265 -21.47 8.50 -23.27
CA GLY A 265 -20.96 9.12 -24.47
C GLY A 265 -21.95 9.10 -25.65
N PRO A 266 -21.84 10.04 -26.60
CA PRO A 266 -22.65 10.04 -27.81
C PRO A 266 -22.21 8.89 -28.74
N ILE A 267 -23.11 7.94 -28.99
CA ILE A 267 -22.87 6.85 -29.95
C ILE A 267 -23.45 7.26 -31.30
N CYS A 268 -22.57 7.42 -32.28
CA CYS A 268 -22.97 7.74 -33.65
C CYS A 268 -23.83 6.61 -34.23
N GLY A 269 -25.02 6.95 -34.73
CA GLY A 269 -25.94 5.99 -35.36
C GLY A 269 -26.75 5.14 -34.38
N TRP A 270 -26.84 5.53 -33.10
CA TRP A 270 -27.72 4.85 -32.14
C TRP A 270 -29.17 5.33 -32.26
N GLU A 271 -30.06 4.48 -32.77
CA GLU A 271 -31.49 4.76 -32.95
C GLU A 271 -32.37 4.23 -31.78
N GLY A 272 -31.77 3.93 -30.62
CA GLY A 272 -32.47 3.37 -29.44
C GLY A 272 -32.58 4.31 -28.24
N PRO A 273 -33.29 3.90 -27.17
CA PRO A 273 -33.27 4.61 -25.88
C PRO A 273 -31.85 4.64 -25.29
N SER A 274 -31.58 5.57 -24.36
CA SER A 274 -30.27 5.69 -23.69
C SER A 274 -29.77 4.33 -23.19
N LEU A 275 -28.48 4.00 -23.42
CA LEU A 275 -27.90 2.71 -23.01
C LEU A 275 -28.05 2.44 -21.51
N THR A 276 -28.21 3.48 -20.69
CA THR A 276 -28.51 3.36 -19.25
C THR A 276 -29.81 2.61 -18.96
N THR A 277 -30.75 2.55 -19.91
CA THR A 277 -32.01 1.81 -19.78
C THR A 277 -31.86 0.30 -20.01
N LEU A 278 -30.74 -0.15 -20.59
CA LEU A 278 -30.45 -1.57 -20.83
C LEU A 278 -29.88 -2.28 -19.59
N GLY A 279 -29.63 -1.55 -18.50
CA GLY A 279 -29.10 -2.07 -17.24
C GLY A 279 -27.57 -2.01 -17.14
N ASP A 280 -27.02 -2.67 -16.12
CA ASP A 280 -25.57 -2.71 -15.90
C ASP A 280 -24.88 -3.63 -16.93
N ILE A 281 -23.70 -3.20 -17.41
CA ILE A 281 -22.87 -4.02 -18.31
C ILE A 281 -22.33 -5.22 -17.52
N LEU A 282 -22.69 -6.43 -17.97
CA LEU A 282 -22.21 -7.69 -17.40
C LEU A 282 -20.79 -8.02 -17.87
N HIS A 283 -20.48 -7.71 -19.13
CA HIS A 283 -19.16 -7.94 -19.70
C HIS A 283 -18.85 -6.94 -20.80
N MET A 284 -17.62 -6.43 -20.82
CA MET A 284 -17.09 -5.61 -21.90
C MET A 284 -15.76 -6.18 -22.38
N SER A 285 -15.63 -6.41 -23.69
CA SER A 285 -14.38 -6.84 -24.30
C SER A 285 -14.12 -6.16 -25.64
N LEU A 286 -12.83 -6.00 -25.97
CA LEU A 286 -12.38 -5.52 -27.27
C LEU A 286 -12.05 -6.74 -28.13
N VAL A 287 -12.74 -6.90 -29.26
CA VAL A 287 -12.55 -8.02 -30.19
C VAL A 287 -12.15 -7.49 -31.56
N THR A 288 -11.15 -8.13 -32.15
CA THR A 288 -10.72 -7.84 -33.52
C THR A 288 -11.55 -8.70 -34.48
N PHE A 289 -12.40 -8.07 -35.28
CA PHE A 289 -13.14 -8.74 -36.34
C PHE A 289 -12.73 -8.18 -37.70
N LYS A 290 -12.14 -9.03 -38.55
CA LYS A 290 -11.73 -8.69 -39.93
C LYS A 290 -11.04 -7.31 -39.98
N THR A 291 -9.92 -7.19 -39.26
CA THR A 291 -9.03 -6.01 -39.14
C THR A 291 -9.58 -4.77 -38.42
N HIS A 292 -10.80 -4.79 -37.90
CA HIS A 292 -11.38 -3.66 -37.15
C HIS A 292 -11.58 -4.03 -35.68
N TYR A 293 -11.23 -3.11 -34.79
CA TYR A 293 -11.50 -3.26 -33.36
C TYR A 293 -12.96 -2.93 -33.07
N ARG A 294 -13.65 -3.84 -32.37
CA ARG A 294 -15.04 -3.68 -31.95
C ARG A 294 -15.18 -3.93 -30.46
N TYR A 295 -15.94 -3.08 -29.77
CA TYR A 295 -16.34 -3.34 -28.40
C TYR A 295 -17.59 -4.22 -28.39
N LEU A 296 -17.53 -5.32 -27.65
CA LEU A 296 -18.69 -6.13 -27.30
C LEU A 296 -19.14 -5.73 -25.89
N LEU A 297 -20.40 -5.33 -25.76
CA LEU A 297 -21.03 -4.95 -24.51
C LEU A 297 -22.20 -5.89 -24.27
N LEU A 298 -22.07 -6.74 -23.25
CA LEU A 298 -23.13 -7.64 -22.84
C LEU A 298 -23.95 -6.98 -21.73
N PHE A 299 -25.21 -6.71 -22.00
CA PHE A 299 -26.24 -6.33 -21.03
C PHE A 299 -27.06 -7.57 -20.63
N PRO A 300 -27.85 -7.51 -19.54
CA PRO A 300 -28.68 -8.65 -19.11
C PRO A 300 -29.65 -9.15 -20.17
N THR A 301 -30.13 -8.28 -21.05
CA THR A 301 -31.14 -8.61 -22.07
C THR A 301 -30.67 -8.40 -23.51
N THR A 302 -29.51 -7.77 -23.73
CA THR A 302 -29.09 -7.30 -25.06
C THR A 302 -27.57 -7.38 -25.23
N LEU A 303 -27.09 -7.76 -26.41
CA LEU A 303 -25.68 -7.65 -26.79
C LEU A 303 -25.51 -6.48 -27.75
N VAL A 304 -24.71 -5.50 -27.38
CA VAL A 304 -24.39 -4.33 -28.21
C VAL A 304 -22.97 -4.47 -28.75
N ILE A 305 -22.80 -4.25 -30.06
CA ILE A 305 -21.51 -4.29 -30.74
C ILE A 305 -21.21 -2.91 -31.28
N LEU A 306 -20.19 -2.25 -30.74
CA LEU A 306 -19.76 -0.93 -31.20
C LEU A 306 -18.49 -1.06 -32.03
N SER A 307 -18.44 -0.40 -33.18
CA SER A 307 -17.19 -0.24 -33.93
C SER A 307 -16.38 0.93 -33.38
N VAL A 308 -15.09 0.71 -33.15
CA VAL A 308 -14.17 1.81 -32.80
C VAL A 308 -13.75 2.50 -34.10
N ASN A 309 -14.30 3.69 -34.37
CA ASN A 309 -13.78 4.52 -35.44
C ASN A 309 -12.52 5.23 -34.96
N HIS A 310 -11.36 4.84 -35.46
CA HIS A 310 -10.14 5.66 -35.39
C HIS A 310 -10.18 6.71 -36.50
N ALA A 311 -11.08 7.69 -36.39
CA ALA A 311 -11.17 8.87 -37.25
C ALA A 311 -11.83 9.96 -36.38
N GLU A 312 -11.25 11.10 -36.00
CA GLU A 312 -10.08 11.86 -36.45
C GLU A 312 -9.46 12.57 -35.22
N LYS A 313 -8.16 12.35 -34.96
CA LYS A 313 -7.28 13.43 -34.49
C LYS A 313 -6.60 13.92 -35.77
N TYR A 314 -6.69 15.21 -36.05
CA TYR A 314 -6.25 15.92 -37.26
C TYR A 314 -7.26 15.98 -38.41
N SER A 315 -8.18 16.93 -38.30
CA SER A 315 -8.50 17.90 -39.36
C SER A 315 -9.13 19.13 -38.72
#